data_AF-A0A1G1P9E4-F1
#
_entry.id   AF-A0A1G1P9E4-F1
#
_cell.length_a   1.000
_cell.length_b   1.000
_cell.length_c   1.000
_cell.angle_alpha   90.00
_cell.angle_beta   90.00
_cell.angle_gamma   90.00
#
_symmetry.space_group_name_H-M   'P 1'
#
loop_
_entity.id
_entity.type
_entity.pdbx_description
1 polymer ?
#
loop_
_entity_poly.entity_id
_entity_poly.type
_entity_poly.pdbx_seq_one_letter_code
_entity_poly.pdbx_strand_id
1 'polypeptide(L)'
;MMNKFIRILPLVIIFLNFSTYLYAKTINSPELPAEQAIVLARQYVQDNNIDVSRHFLVSVEYIELYDEYNKPFWRIEYRLLAFVKGGQIIISVYGDGTIGVGYGE
;
A
#
# COMPACT_ATOMS: atom_id res chain seq x y z
N MET A 1 -37.95 -65.09 -20.24
CA MET A 1 -37.52 -64.36 -19.03
C MET A 1 -36.32 -63.51 -19.39
N MET A 2 -36.44 -62.20 -19.29
CA MET A 2 -35.49 -61.22 -19.85
C MET A 2 -34.68 -60.61 -18.70
N ASN A 3 -33.41 -61.03 -18.55
CA ASN A 3 -32.51 -60.48 -17.54
C ASN A 3 -32.00 -59.09 -17.99
N LYS A 4 -32.60 -58.03 -17.45
CA LYS A 4 -32.12 -56.65 -17.55
C LYS A 4 -30.98 -56.45 -16.54
N PHE A 5 -29.73 -56.62 -16.98
CA PHE A 5 -28.59 -56.09 -16.23
C PHE A 5 -28.22 -54.71 -16.79
N ILE A 6 -28.70 -53.68 -16.10
CA ILE A 6 -28.29 -52.30 -16.28
C ILE A 6 -26.83 -52.21 -15.82
N ARG A 7 -25.89 -52.05 -16.76
CA ARG A 7 -24.50 -51.73 -16.45
C ARG A 7 -24.42 -50.25 -16.11
N ILE A 8 -24.39 -49.96 -14.82
CA ILE A 8 -24.12 -48.63 -14.28
C ILE A 8 -22.62 -48.36 -14.50
N LEU A 9 -22.30 -47.40 -15.37
CA LEU A 9 -20.95 -46.86 -15.48
C LEU A 9 -20.59 -46.15 -14.17
N PRO A 10 -19.44 -46.42 -13.53
CA PRO A 10 -18.97 -45.57 -12.46
C PRO A 10 -18.51 -44.24 -13.08
N LEU A 11 -19.22 -43.17 -12.73
CA LEU A 11 -18.82 -41.79 -12.99
C LEU A 11 -17.53 -41.53 -12.20
N VAL A 12 -16.39 -41.55 -12.89
CA VAL A 12 -15.11 -41.18 -12.29
C VAL A 12 -15.12 -39.67 -12.08
N ILE A 13 -15.44 -39.24 -10.85
CA ILE A 13 -15.29 -37.85 -10.43
C ILE A 13 -13.80 -37.61 -10.17
N ILE A 14 -13.12 -37.03 -11.15
CA ILE A 14 -11.77 -36.52 -10.96
C ILE A 14 -11.89 -35.26 -10.10
N PHE A 15 -11.59 -35.38 -8.81
CA PHE A 15 -11.32 -34.22 -7.95
C PHE A 15 -10.01 -33.58 -8.42
N LEU A 16 -10.11 -32.65 -9.37
CA LEU A 16 -9.04 -31.70 -9.64
C LEU A 16 -8.89 -30.84 -8.38
N ASN A 17 -7.92 -31.21 -7.54
CA ASN A 17 -7.43 -30.36 -6.46
C ASN A 17 -6.78 -29.12 -7.09
N PHE A 18 -7.60 -28.14 -7.43
CA PHE A 18 -7.12 -26.77 -7.63
C PHE A 18 -6.72 -26.25 -6.26
N SER A 19 -5.48 -26.55 -5.85
CA SER A 19 -4.81 -25.79 -4.81
C SER A 19 -4.58 -24.39 -5.36
N THR A 20 -5.58 -23.53 -5.24
CA THR A 20 -5.35 -22.09 -5.32
C THR A 20 -4.51 -21.74 -4.11
N TYR A 21 -3.18 -21.73 -4.29
CA TYR A 21 -2.27 -21.11 -3.34
C TYR A 21 -2.60 -19.62 -3.33
N LEU A 22 -3.58 -19.24 -2.52
CA LEU A 22 -3.78 -17.85 -2.13
C LEU A 22 -2.53 -17.45 -1.36
N TYR A 23 -1.57 -16.86 -2.07
CA TYR A 23 -0.41 -16.22 -1.48
C TYR A 23 -0.94 -14.98 -0.75
N ALA A 24 -1.29 -15.15 0.53
CA ALA A 24 -1.50 -14.02 1.41
C ALA A 24 -0.12 -13.38 1.65
N LYS A 25 0.21 -12.32 0.90
CA LYS A 25 1.38 -11.50 1.20
C LYS A 25 1.10 -10.81 2.55
N THR A 26 1.87 -11.18 3.57
CA THR A 26 1.79 -10.55 4.88
C THR A 26 2.15 -9.08 4.73
N ILE A 27 1.29 -8.18 5.24
CA ILE A 27 1.65 -6.77 5.40
C ILE A 27 2.76 -6.72 6.44
N ASN A 28 3.94 -6.29 6.04
CA ASN A 28 5.08 -6.23 6.94
C ASN A 28 4.92 -5.02 7.85
N SER A 29 5.32 -5.17 9.12
CA SER A 29 5.43 -4.00 9.98
C SER A 29 6.42 -3.00 9.35
N PRO A 30 6.13 -1.68 9.41
CA PRO A 30 7.02 -0.68 8.88
C PRO A 30 8.41 -0.80 9.53
N GLU A 31 9.47 -0.80 8.71
CA GLU A 31 10.86 -0.83 9.21
C GLU A 31 11.20 0.43 10.01
N LEU A 32 10.60 1.55 9.64
CA LEU A 32 10.76 2.85 10.27
C LEU A 32 9.50 3.19 11.10
N PRO A 33 9.61 3.61 12.36
CA PRO A 33 8.47 4.12 13.13
C PRO A 33 7.90 5.41 12.54
N ALA A 34 6.59 5.64 12.71
CA ALA A 34 5.89 6.81 12.20
C ALA A 34 6.51 8.13 12.69
N GLU A 35 6.93 8.18 13.96
CA GLU A 35 7.53 9.37 14.56
C GLU A 35 8.85 9.74 13.89
N GLN A 36 9.67 8.74 13.56
CA GLN A 36 10.93 8.96 12.85
C GLN A 36 10.68 9.41 11.41
N ALA A 37 9.67 8.83 10.74
CA ALA A 37 9.27 9.28 9.40
C ALA A 37 8.82 10.74 9.39
N ILE A 38 8.06 11.18 10.40
CA ILE A 38 7.63 12.58 10.56
C ILE A 38 8.84 13.50 10.77
N VAL A 39 9.82 13.09 11.59
CA VAL A 39 11.05 13.86 11.82
C VAL A 39 11.84 14.02 10.52
N LEU A 40 12.04 12.93 9.77
CA LEU A 40 12.73 12.97 8.47
C LEU A 40 12.01 13.85 7.45
N ALA A 41 10.68 13.73 7.35
CA ALA A 41 9.89 14.58 6.47
C ALA A 41 10.01 16.06 6.84
N ARG A 42 9.96 16.40 8.14
CA ARG A 42 10.13 17.78 8.61
C ARG A 42 11.53 18.31 8.31
N GLN A 43 12.57 17.51 8.54
CA GLN A 43 13.94 17.88 8.23
C GLN A 43 14.09 18.15 6.73
N TYR A 44 13.54 17.29 5.88
CA TYR A 44 13.57 17.47 4.43
C TYR A 44 12.89 18.76 3.97
N VAL A 45 11.72 19.09 4.54
CA VAL A 45 11.02 20.35 4.29
C VAL A 45 11.91 21.56 4.60
N GLN A 46 12.61 21.52 5.74
CA GLN A 46 13.51 22.59 6.17
C GLN A 46 14.73 22.70 5.26
N ASP A 47 15.40 21.58 5.00
CA ASP A 47 16.63 21.53 4.20
C ASP A 47 16.42 21.97 2.75
N ASN A 48 15.22 21.70 2.20
CA ASN A 48 14.87 22.03 0.83
C ASN A 48 14.04 23.32 0.69
N ASN A 49 13.84 24.06 1.78
CA ASN A 49 13.05 25.30 1.80
C ASN A 49 11.63 25.14 1.20
N ILE A 50 10.98 24.02 1.47
CA ILE A 50 9.61 23.77 1.00
C ILE A 50 8.65 24.58 1.87
N ASP A 51 7.90 25.50 1.26
CA ASP A 51 6.95 26.34 2.01
C ASP A 51 5.69 25.56 2.40
N VAL A 52 5.71 25.01 3.61
CA VAL A 52 4.55 24.37 4.25
C VAL A 52 3.82 25.32 5.22
N SER A 53 4.18 26.60 5.30
CA SER A 53 3.68 27.52 6.34
C SER A 53 2.16 27.72 6.34
N ARG A 54 1.54 27.54 5.16
CA ARG A 54 0.09 27.62 4.97
C ARG A 54 -0.59 26.26 4.98
N HIS A 55 0.19 25.18 5.05
CA HIS A 55 -0.29 23.81 5.01
C HIS A 55 -0.37 23.20 6.41
N PHE A 56 -1.32 22.30 6.60
CA PHE A 56 -1.49 21.51 7.80
C PHE A 56 -1.05 20.08 7.50
N LEU A 57 -0.37 19.45 8.45
CA LEU A 57 -0.16 18.00 8.40
C LEU A 57 -1.51 17.32 8.59
N VAL A 58 -2.03 16.69 7.53
CA VAL A 58 -3.39 16.09 7.52
C VAL A 58 -3.37 14.58 7.63
N SER A 59 -2.33 13.90 7.14
CA SER A 59 -2.23 12.44 7.21
C SER A 59 -0.79 11.97 7.34
N VAL A 60 -0.62 10.86 8.07
CA VAL A 60 0.61 10.06 8.15
C VAL A 60 0.18 8.61 8.02
N GLU A 61 0.43 8.00 6.87
CA GLU A 61 -0.08 6.68 6.50
C GLU A 61 1.05 5.77 6.03
N TYR A 62 1.06 4.52 6.47
CA TYR A 62 1.96 3.53 5.91
C TYR A 62 1.35 2.93 4.65
N ILE A 63 2.08 3.02 3.54
CA ILE A 63 1.68 2.52 2.24
C ILE A 63 2.59 1.35 1.87
N GLU A 64 2.00 0.15 1.82
CA GLU A 64 2.60 -1.04 1.25
C GLU A 64 1.75 -1.46 0.06
N LEU A 65 2.25 -1.19 -1.16
CA LEU A 65 1.59 -1.63 -2.38
C LEU A 65 1.82 -3.14 -2.56
N TYR A 66 0.80 -3.85 -3.05
CA TYR A 66 0.85 -5.31 -3.18
C TYR A 66 1.75 -5.82 -4.31
N ASP A 67 2.50 -4.95 -4.99
CA ASP A 67 3.44 -5.34 -6.04
C ASP A 67 4.88 -5.51 -5.52
N GLU A 68 5.75 -6.05 -6.38
CA GLU A 68 7.15 -6.35 -6.07
C GLU A 68 8.12 -5.21 -6.43
N TYR A 69 7.64 -4.18 -7.12
CA TYR A 69 8.46 -3.10 -7.66
C TYR A 69 8.41 -1.83 -6.79
N ASN A 70 7.36 -1.67 -6.00
CA ASN A 70 7.17 -0.55 -5.11
C ASN A 70 7.64 -0.89 -3.70
N LYS A 71 8.68 -0.19 -3.27
CA LYS A 71 9.11 -0.20 -1.88
C LYS A 71 8.00 0.40 -1.00
N PRO A 72 7.70 -0.20 0.16
CA PRO A 72 6.78 0.41 1.11
C PRO A 72 7.34 1.72 1.68
N PHE A 73 6.47 2.63 2.07
CA PHE A 73 6.86 3.95 2.58
C PHE A 73 5.80 4.55 3.49
N TRP A 74 6.21 5.52 4.31
CA TRP A 74 5.30 6.44 4.99
C TRP A 74 4.93 7.58 4.05
N ARG A 75 3.64 7.80 3.86
CA ARG A 75 3.08 8.98 3.20
C ARG A 75 2.76 10.04 4.24
N ILE A 76 3.45 11.17 4.19
CA ILE A 76 3.24 12.35 5.03
C ILE A 76 2.60 13.42 4.15
N GLU A 77 1.38 13.84 4.48
CA GLU A 77 0.62 14.76 3.65
C GLU A 77 0.42 16.11 4.34
N TYR A 78 0.84 17.16 3.66
CA TYR A 78 0.54 18.54 4.00
C TYR A 78 -0.51 19.07 3.02
N ARG A 79 -1.59 19.66 3.54
CA ARG A 79 -2.67 20.21 2.72
C ARG A 79 -3.11 21.58 3.23
N LEU A 80 -3.47 22.48 2.32
CA LEU A 80 -4.18 23.70 2.69
C LEU A 80 -5.54 23.35 3.31
N LEU A 81 -6.04 24.19 4.23
CA LEU A 81 -7.41 24.03 4.73
C LEU A 81 -8.42 24.11 3.58
N ALA A 82 -9.54 23.40 3.75
CA ALA A 82 -10.63 23.36 2.78
C ALA A 82 -11.01 24.78 2.31
N PHE A 83 -11.38 24.90 1.04
CA PHE A 83 -11.77 26.14 0.34
C PHE A 83 -10.61 27.04 -0.16
N VAL A 84 -9.35 26.65 0.02
CA VAL A 84 -8.21 27.32 -0.64
C VAL A 84 -7.67 26.42 -1.76
N LYS A 85 -7.75 26.89 -3.01
CA LYS A 85 -6.97 26.31 -4.12
C LYS A 85 -5.50 26.63 -3.88
N GLY A 86 -4.64 25.62 -3.87
CA GLY A 86 -3.21 25.86 -3.67
C GLY A 86 -2.37 24.66 -3.24
N GLY A 87 -2.86 23.45 -3.46
CA GLY A 87 -2.00 22.29 -3.54
C GLY A 87 -1.91 21.43 -2.29
N GLN A 88 -1.60 20.18 -2.58
CA GLN A 88 -1.25 19.12 -1.64
C GLN A 88 0.25 18.88 -1.78
N ILE A 89 0.98 18.77 -0.67
CA ILE A 89 2.37 18.34 -0.68
C ILE A 89 2.42 16.96 -0.03
N ILE A 90 2.92 15.98 -0.78
CA ILE A 90 3.07 14.61 -0.32
C ILE A 90 4.57 14.35 -0.18
N ILE A 91 5.00 13.92 0.99
CA ILE A 91 6.35 13.46 1.25
C ILE A 91 6.31 11.96 1.51
N SER A 92 7.05 11.20 0.72
CA SER A 92 7.20 9.75 0.88
C SER A 92 8.52 9.48 1.59
N VAL A 93 8.50 8.80 2.74
CA VAL A 93 9.70 8.41 3.49
C VAL A 93 9.82 6.89 3.49
N TYR A 94 10.87 6.38 2.85
CA TYR A 94 11.14 4.95 2.72
C TYR A 94 11.95 4.44 3.93
N GLY A 95 11.92 3.11 4.18
CA GLY A 95 12.64 2.48 5.30
C GLY A 95 14.16 2.69 5.27
N ASP A 96 14.73 2.86 4.08
CA ASP A 96 16.15 3.18 3.87
C ASP A 96 16.50 4.68 4.07
N GLY A 97 15.52 5.50 4.45
CA GLY A 97 15.67 6.94 4.63
C GLY A 97 15.61 7.75 3.34
N THR A 98 15.40 7.12 2.18
CA THR A 98 15.13 7.83 0.94
C THR A 98 13.86 8.66 1.08
N ILE A 99 13.83 9.84 0.46
CA ILE A 99 12.69 10.75 0.50
C ILE A 99 12.25 11.09 -0.92
N GLY A 100 10.96 10.93 -1.19
CA GLY A 100 10.29 11.43 -2.39
C GLY A 100 9.37 12.60 -2.05
N VAL A 101 9.14 13.49 -3.01
CA VAL A 101 8.17 14.59 -2.89
C VAL A 101 7.26 14.63 -4.11
N GLY A 102 5.97 14.83 -3.88
CA GLY A 102 4.95 14.99 -4.91
C GLY A 102 4.02 16.17 -4.58
N TYR A 103 3.46 16.78 -5.61
CA TYR A 103 2.54 17.90 -5.49
C TYR A 103 1.21 17.52 -6.15
N GLY A 104 0.12 17.59 -5.38
CA GLY A 104 -1.25 17.44 -5.88
C GLY A 104 -1.94 18.79 -6.08
N GLU A 105 -3.05 18.78 -6.82
CA GLU A 105 -3.87 19.97 -7.11
C GLU A 105 -4.78 20.40 -5.93
#